data_AF-A0A0F4J878-F1
#
_entry.id   AF-A0A0F4J878-F1
#
_cell.length_a   1.000
_cell.length_b   1.000
_cell.length_c   1.000
_cell.angle_alpha   90.00
_cell.angle_beta   90.00
_cell.angle_gamma   90.00
#
_symmetry.space_group_name_H-M   'P 1'
#
loop_
_entity.id
_entity.type
_entity.pdbx_description
1 polymer ?
#
loop_
_entity_poly.entity_id
_entity_poly.type
_entity_poly.pdbx_seq_one_letter_code
_entity_poly.pdbx_strand_id
1 'polypeptide(L)'
;MSIRDGEDLPDPSTVSAGELGRILRDLAGIADELTAPVLTEELRLAQYRRVANLGEWITKAADSLHYALDRQVNPDEFGDDD
;
A
#
# COMPACT_ATOMS: atom_id res chain seq x y z
N MET A 1 21.59 9.52 -3.07
CA MET A 1 20.18 9.37 -2.66
C MET A 1 19.68 8.15 -3.41
N SER A 2 19.56 7.00 -2.74
CA SER A 2 19.34 5.72 -3.43
C SER A 2 17.87 5.59 -3.78
N ILE A 3 17.56 5.55 -5.08
CA ILE A 3 16.26 5.18 -5.61
C ILE A 3 16.03 3.73 -5.20
N ARG A 4 15.03 3.47 -4.35
CA ARG A 4 14.65 2.11 -3.94
C ARG A 4 13.79 1.51 -5.05
N ASP A 5 14.44 0.99 -6.09
CA ASP A 5 13.81 0.43 -7.30
C ASP A 5 13.07 -0.91 -7.09
N GLY A 6 12.78 -1.32 -5.86
CA GLY A 6 12.15 -2.61 -5.58
C GLY A 6 12.10 -2.92 -4.10
N GLU A 7 11.47 -2.05 -3.30
CA GLU A 7 11.21 -2.36 -1.89
C GLU A 7 10.27 -3.57 -1.88
N ASP A 8 10.78 -4.74 -1.44
CA ASP A 8 9.98 -5.93 -1.15
C ASP A 8 8.89 -5.50 -0.17
N LEU A 9 7.70 -5.23 -0.70
CA LEU A 9 6.56 -4.90 0.12
C LEU A 9 6.25 -6.13 0.98
N PRO A 10 6.04 -5.97 2.30
CA PRO A 10 5.68 -7.10 3.14
C PRO A 10 4.34 -7.67 2.66
N ASP A 11 4.01 -8.91 3.02
CA ASP A 11 2.73 -9.49 2.63
C ASP A 11 1.58 -8.62 3.16
N PRO A 12 0.74 -8.02 2.28
CA PRO A 12 -0.33 -7.11 2.67
C PRO A 12 -1.33 -7.74 3.65
N SER A 13 -1.46 -9.07 3.66
CA SER A 13 -2.36 -9.78 4.58
C SER A 13 -1.89 -9.80 6.03
N THR A 14 -0.61 -9.53 6.30
CA THR A 14 0.04 -9.68 7.62
C THR A 14 0.55 -8.38 8.23
N VAL A 15 0.36 -7.25 7.54
CA VAL A 15 0.93 -5.95 7.93
C VAL A 15 0.22 -5.38 9.15
N SER A 16 0.94 -4.58 9.92
CA SER A 16 0.34 -3.75 10.97
C SER A 16 -0.23 -2.44 10.42
N ALA A 17 -1.19 -1.85 11.14
CA ALA A 17 -1.71 -0.50 10.82
C ALA A 17 -0.60 0.57 10.78
N GLY A 18 0.45 0.41 11.59
CA GLY A 18 1.62 1.29 11.58
C GLY A 18 2.41 1.22 10.29
N GLU A 19 2.59 0.02 9.72
CA GLU A 19 3.26 -0.20 8.44
C GLU A 19 2.43 0.35 7.27
N LEU A 20 1.12 0.08 7.25
CA LEU A 20 0.22 0.69 6.27
C LEU A 20 0.32 2.22 6.31
N GLY A 21 0.27 2.82 7.51
CA GLY A 21 0.41 4.26 7.70
C GLY A 21 1.76 4.82 7.22
N ARG A 22 2.84 4.04 7.33
CA ARG A 22 4.15 4.42 6.78
C ARG A 22 4.13 4.41 5.25
N ILE A 23 3.66 3.33 4.62
CA ILE A 23 3.62 3.20 3.16
C ILE A 23 2.73 4.27 2.52
N LEU A 24 1.61 4.64 3.16
CA LEU A 24 0.75 5.74 2.71
C LEU A 24 1.49 7.09 2.68
N ARG A 25 2.37 7.35 3.66
CA ARG A 25 3.21 8.56 3.66
C ARG A 25 4.28 8.52 2.57
N ASP A 26 4.87 7.35 2.33
CA ASP A 26 5.87 7.17 1.28
C ASP A 26 5.25 7.39 -0.12
N LEU A 27 4.00 6.97 -0.34
CA LEU A 27 3.26 7.21 -1.60
C LEU A 27 3.07 8.70 -1.89
N ALA A 28 2.78 9.52 -0.87
CA ALA A 28 2.63 10.97 -1.05
C ALA A 28 3.93 11.61 -1.58
N GLY A 29 5.09 11.16 -1.08
CA GLY A 29 6.39 11.63 -1.59
C GLY A 29 6.63 11.26 -3.07
N ILE A 30 6.18 10.08 -3.50
CA ILE A 30 6.27 9.65 -4.91
C ILE A 30 5.37 10.51 -5.82
N ALA A 31 4.21 10.93 -5.33
CA ALA A 31 3.31 11.81 -6.09
C ALA A 31 3.97 13.18 -6.37
N ASP A 32 4.69 13.73 -5.40
CA ASP A 32 5.44 14.98 -5.58
C ASP A 32 6.55 14.80 -6.63
N GLU A 33 7.29 13.69 -6.59
CA GLU A 33 8.33 13.36 -7.57
C GLU A 33 7.80 13.26 -9.00
N LEU A 34 6.61 12.66 -9.20
CA LEU A 34 5.98 12.50 -10.53
C LEU A 34 5.68 13.83 -11.23
N THR A 35 5.46 14.90 -10.46
CA THR A 35 5.19 16.24 -10.98
C THR A 35 6.46 17.04 -11.27
N ALA A 36 7.65 16.49 -10.99
CA ALA A 36 8.91 17.17 -11.22
C ALA A 36 9.17 17.40 -12.72
N PRO A 37 9.57 18.62 -13.13
CA PRO A 37 9.71 19.00 -14.53
C PRO A 37 10.87 18.31 -15.28
N VAL A 38 11.73 17.55 -14.59
CA VAL A 38 13.00 17.01 -15.12
C VAL A 38 12.99 15.49 -15.35
N LEU A 39 11.85 14.82 -15.20
CA LEU A 39 11.75 13.37 -15.41
C LEU A 39 11.71 13.00 -16.90
N THR A 40 12.55 12.06 -17.31
CA THR A 40 12.43 11.41 -18.62
C THR A 40 11.14 10.57 -18.67
N GLU A 41 10.64 10.29 -19.88
CA GLU A 41 9.42 9.48 -20.05
C GLU A 41 9.57 8.07 -19.46
N GLU A 42 10.75 7.47 -19.59
CA GLU A 42 11.08 6.14 -19.04
C GLU A 42 11.01 6.13 -17.51
N LEU A 43 11.59 7.16 -16.86
CA LEU A 43 11.52 7.31 -15.41
C LEU A 43 10.09 7.58 -14.95
N ARG A 44 9.33 8.39 -15.69
CA ARG A 44 7.92 8.63 -15.38
C ARG A 44 7.09 7.36 -15.48
N LEU A 45 7.32 6.52 -16.50
CA LEU A 45 6.67 5.22 -16.64
C LEU A 45 7.02 4.27 -15.49
N ALA A 46 8.29 4.22 -15.06
CA ALA A 46 8.72 3.42 -13.91
C ALA A 46 8.02 3.87 -12.62
N GLN A 47 7.91 5.19 -12.41
CA GLN A 47 7.21 5.75 -11.26
C GLN A 47 5.70 5.44 -11.29
N TYR A 48 5.04 5.51 -12.46
CA TYR A 48 3.65 5.09 -12.57
C TYR A 48 3.44 3.60 -12.24
N ARG A 49 4.34 2.72 -12.69
CA ARG A 49 4.29 1.30 -12.32
C ARG A 49 4.44 1.10 -10.81
N ARG A 50 5.34 1.86 -10.18
CA ARG A 50 5.53 1.84 -8.73
C ARG A 50 4.28 2.30 -7.98
N VAL A 51 3.66 3.40 -8.41
CA VAL A 51 2.39 3.90 -7.84
C VAL A 51 1.27 2.87 -7.99
N ALA A 52 1.15 2.22 -9.16
CA ALA A 52 0.14 1.18 -9.38
C ALA A 52 0.34 -0.02 -8.43
N ASN A 53 1.57 -0.53 -8.31
CA ASN A 53 1.88 -1.65 -7.41
C ASN A 53 1.60 -1.30 -5.94
N LEU A 54 1.99 -0.08 -5.51
CA LEU A 54 1.71 0.40 -4.15
C LEU A 54 0.21 0.56 -3.91
N GLY A 55 -0.55 1.07 -4.88
CA GLY A 55 -2.00 1.23 -4.77
C GLY A 55 -2.73 -0.11 -4.59
N GLU A 56 -2.33 -1.12 -5.36
CA GLU A 56 -2.85 -2.49 -5.20
C GLU A 56 -2.53 -3.05 -3.81
N TRP A 57 -1.28 -2.90 -3.38
CA TRP A 57 -0.83 -3.37 -2.07
C TRP A 57 -1.58 -2.68 -0.91
N ILE A 58 -1.74 -1.35 -0.97
CA ILE A 58 -2.44 -0.55 0.04
C ILE A 58 -3.89 -1.03 0.17
N THR A 59 -4.55 -1.28 -0.96
CA THR A 59 -5.93 -1.77 -0.98
C THR A 59 -6.05 -3.10 -0.24
N LYS A 60 -5.19 -4.07 -0.60
CA LYS A 60 -5.18 -5.40 0.05
C LYS A 60 -4.88 -5.32 1.56
N ALA A 61 -3.95 -4.46 1.96
CA ALA A 61 -3.59 -4.28 3.36
C ALA A 61 -4.71 -3.62 4.17
N ALA A 62 -5.36 -2.61 3.61
CA ALA A 62 -6.49 -1.94 4.24
C ALA A 62 -7.68 -2.90 4.41
N ASP A 63 -7.99 -3.71 3.39
CA ASP A 63 -9.02 -4.73 3.46
C ASP A 63 -8.71 -5.77 4.53
N SER A 64 -7.48 -6.30 4.58
CA SER A 64 -7.08 -7.28 5.60
C SER A 64 -7.24 -6.73 7.02
N LEU A 65 -6.75 -5.50 7.26
CA LEU A 65 -6.89 -4.82 8.55
C LEU A 65 -8.34 -4.53 8.90
N HIS A 66 -9.16 -4.15 7.91
CA HIS A 66 -10.59 -3.95 8.07
C HIS A 66 -11.26 -5.26 8.52
N TYR A 67 -11.08 -6.36 7.78
CA TYR A 67 -11.66 -7.66 8.15
C TYR A 67 -11.18 -8.15 9.52
N ALA A 68 -9.90 -7.95 9.84
CA ALA A 68 -9.35 -8.33 11.14
C ALA A 68 -9.97 -7.53 12.28
N LEU A 69 -10.24 -6.24 12.09
CA LEU A 69 -10.88 -5.38 13.08
C LEU A 69 -12.39 -5.66 13.18
N ASP A 70 -13.05 -5.85 12.05
CA ASP A 70 -14.47 -6.13 11.98
C ASP A 70 -14.81 -7.43 12.74
N ARG A 71 -14.02 -8.50 12.55
CA ARG A 71 -14.15 -9.74 13.34
C ARG A 71 -13.92 -9.57 14.84
N GLN A 72 -13.10 -8.59 15.25
CA GLN A 72 -12.87 -8.31 16.67
C GLN A 72 -14.01 -7.53 17.31
N VAL A 73 -14.65 -6.63 16.54
CA VAL A 73 -15.70 -5.74 17.02
C VAL A 73 -17.09 -6.39 16.90
N ASN A 74 -17.31 -7.19 15.85
CA ASN A 74 -18.58 -7.83 15.51
C ASN A 74 -18.42 -9.36 15.43
N PRO A 75 -18.07 -10.06 16.52
CA PRO A 75 -17.81 -11.51 16.47
C PRO A 75 -19.05 -12.34 16.08
N ASP A 76 -20.24 -11.86 16.41
CA ASP A 76 -21.51 -12.57 16.17
C ASP A 76 -21.97 -12.54 14.70
N GLU A 77 -21.44 -11.61 13.89
CA GLU A 77 -21.75 -11.52 12.44
C GLU A 77 -20.97 -12.54 11.59
N PHE A 78 -20.00 -13.22 12.20
CA PHE A 78 -19.18 -14.26 11.57
C PHE A 78 -19.45 -15.65 12.16
N GLY A 79 -20.57 -15.80 12.88
CA GLY A 79 -21.01 -17.04 13.53
C GLY A 79 -21.81 -17.98 12.61
N ASP A 80 -21.29 -19.20 12.51
CA ASP A 80 -21.90 -20.49 12.13
C ASP A 80 -22.36 -20.70 10.67
N ASP A 81 -21.41 -20.87 9.75
CA ASP A 81 -21.57 -21.86 8.67
C ASP A 81 -21.13 -23.23 9.23
N ASP A 82 -22.09 -23.94 9.83
CA ASP A 82 -22.00 -25.38 10.16
C ASP A 82 -21.93 -26.23 8.88
#